data_AF-A0A2U1S9P0-F1
#
_entry.id   AF-A0A2U1S9P0-F1
#
_cell.length_a   1.000
_cell.length_b   1.000
_cell.length_c   1.000
_cell.angle_alpha   90.00
_cell.angle_beta   90.00
_cell.angle_gamma   90.00
#
_symmetry.space_group_name_H-M   'P 1'
#
loop_
_entity.id
_entity.type
_entity.pdbx_description
1 polymer ?
#
loop_
_entity_poly.entity_id
_entity_poly.type
_entity_poly.pdbx_seq_one_letter_code
_entity_poly.pdbx_strand_id
1 'polypeptide(L)'
;MMYMGVDISYFIIDYLIAIFSSIVVALILRLPLLPEKPYRYSFNVSALYPTPIIAIGVFSFFVVLNYLFAYNGMLVALIIGVCSALFVKYLFFYVFPKPPAEESEEVLLNE
;
A
#
# COMPACT_ATOMS: atom_id res chain seq x y z
N MET A 1 -6.80 -29.45 -8.16
CA MET A 1 -5.39 -29.05 -8.01
C MET A 1 -4.70 -29.36 -9.33
N MET A 2 -4.48 -28.36 -10.16
CA MET A 2 -3.90 -28.53 -11.50
C MET A 2 -3.02 -27.32 -11.79
N TYR A 3 -1.72 -27.52 -11.61
CA TYR A 3 -0.65 -26.67 -12.11
C TYR A 3 -0.48 -26.99 -13.60
N MET A 4 -1.04 -26.21 -14.51
CA MET A 4 -0.59 -26.22 -15.91
C MET A 4 -0.87 -24.85 -16.54
N GLY A 5 0.19 -24.06 -16.71
CA GLY A 5 0.26 -23.04 -17.76
C GLY A 5 0.40 -21.57 -17.36
N VAL A 6 0.44 -21.22 -16.06
CA VAL A 6 0.82 -19.86 -15.66
C VAL A 6 2.21 -19.93 -15.05
N ASP A 7 3.19 -19.46 -15.81
CA ASP A 7 4.56 -19.35 -15.32
C ASP A 7 4.59 -18.45 -14.09
N ILE A 8 5.31 -18.88 -13.05
CA ILE A 8 5.51 -18.12 -11.81
C ILE A 8 6.02 -16.69 -12.09
N SER A 9 6.71 -16.50 -13.22
CA SER A 9 7.14 -15.20 -13.73
C SER A 9 6.00 -14.20 -13.93
N TYR A 10 4.81 -14.62 -14.39
CA TYR A 10 3.67 -13.72 -14.57
C TYR A 10 3.17 -13.15 -13.24
N PHE A 11 3.11 -13.99 -12.20
CA PHE A 11 2.75 -13.52 -10.86
C PHE A 11 3.76 -12.52 -10.34
N ILE A 12 5.06 -12.76 -10.51
CA ILE A 12 6.11 -11.83 -10.09
C ILE A 12 5.94 -10.48 -10.79
N ILE A 13 5.68 -10.49 -12.10
CA ILE A 13 5.45 -9.26 -12.88
C ILE A 13 4.21 -8.52 -12.38
N ASP A 14 3.11 -9.21 -12.13
CA ASP A 14 1.88 -8.58 -11.64
C ASP A 14 2.07 -7.96 -10.24
N TYR A 15 2.80 -8.64 -9.33
CA TYR A 15 3.17 -8.04 -8.05
C TYR A 15 4.00 -6.78 -8.22
N LEU A 16 4.99 -6.79 -9.12
CA LEU A 16 5.78 -5.59 -9.41
C LEU A 16 4.89 -4.46 -9.94
N ILE A 17 3.92 -4.76 -10.81
CA ILE A 17 2.99 -3.77 -11.33
C ILE A 17 2.11 -3.19 -10.22
N ALA A 18 1.59 -4.01 -9.32
CA ALA A 18 0.81 -3.54 -8.16
C ALA A 18 1.65 -2.62 -7.27
N ILE A 19 2.92 -2.97 -7.00
CA ILE A 19 3.85 -2.16 -6.22
C ILE A 19 4.11 -0.82 -6.92
N PHE A 20 4.58 -0.85 -8.17
CA PHE A 20 4.94 0.36 -8.91
C PHE A 20 3.74 1.28 -9.12
N SER A 21 2.59 0.75 -9.51
CA SER A 21 1.38 1.56 -9.70
C SER A 21 0.93 2.21 -8.39
N SER A 22 0.97 1.48 -7.26
CA SER A 22 0.61 2.06 -5.96
C SER A 22 1.54 3.20 -5.54
N ILE A 23 2.86 3.07 -5.74
CA ILE A 23 3.85 4.11 -5.43
C ILE A 23 3.65 5.33 -6.33
N VAL A 24 3.54 5.13 -7.65
CA VAL A 24 3.35 6.23 -8.61
C VAL A 24 2.07 7.01 -8.31
N VAL A 25 0.96 6.32 -8.05
CA VAL A 25 -0.31 6.98 -7.71
C VAL A 25 -0.21 7.69 -6.37
N ALA A 26 0.45 7.11 -5.37
CA ALA A 26 0.68 7.79 -4.09
C ALA A 26 1.49 9.09 -4.25
N LEU A 27 2.50 9.10 -5.11
CA LEU A 27 3.28 10.30 -5.42
C LEU A 27 2.44 11.35 -6.16
N ILE A 28 1.59 10.93 -7.11
CA ILE A 28 0.63 11.83 -7.79
C ILE A 28 -0.33 12.46 -6.77
N LEU A 29 -0.77 11.68 -5.77
CA LEU A 29 -1.61 12.12 -4.65
C LEU A 29 -0.83 12.95 -3.59
N ARG A 30 0.42 13.29 -3.87
CA ARG A 30 1.31 14.08 -3.00
C ARG A 30 1.46 13.45 -1.61
N LEU A 31 1.58 12.13 -1.53
CA LEU A 31 2.12 11.49 -0.33
C LEU A 31 3.64 11.69 -0.30
N PRO A 32 4.23 11.94 0.88
CA PRO A 32 5.68 12.04 1.00
C PRO A 32 6.31 10.69 0.59
N LEU A 33 7.49 10.72 -0.02
CA LEU A 33 8.15 9.48 -0.47
C LEU A 33 8.46 8.57 0.72
N LEU A 34 9.07 9.15 1.76
CA LEU A 34 9.45 8.50 3.00
C LEU A 34 8.63 9.10 4.16
N PRO A 35 8.42 8.35 5.25
CA PRO A 35 7.86 8.91 6.48
C PRO A 35 8.71 10.09 6.96
N GLU A 36 8.07 11.21 7.30
CA GLU A 36 8.75 12.46 7.69
C GLU A 36 9.52 12.36 9.01
N LYS A 37 9.11 11.44 9.87
CA LYS A 37 9.65 11.26 11.21
C LYS A 37 9.99 9.79 11.43
N PRO A 38 11.20 9.45 11.93
CA PRO A 38 11.58 8.08 12.31
C PRO A 38 10.91 7.63 13.63
N TYR A 39 9.68 8.11 13.86
CA TYR A 39 9.02 8.01 15.14
C TYR A 39 8.56 6.58 15.44
N ARG A 40 8.48 6.29 16.74
CA ARG A 40 8.02 5.04 17.37
C ARG A 40 6.72 4.47 16.81
N TYR A 41 5.92 5.29 16.14
CA TYR A 41 4.68 4.90 15.48
C TYR A 41 4.90 4.75 13.97
N SER A 42 5.08 3.52 13.50
CA SER A 42 5.25 3.15 12.09
C SER A 42 4.11 3.59 11.16
N PHE A 43 3.05 4.22 11.66
CA PHE A 43 1.81 4.49 10.92
C PHE A 43 1.79 5.83 10.16
N ASN A 44 2.92 6.53 10.00
CA ASN A 44 2.93 7.71 9.14
C ASN A 44 2.84 7.27 7.66
N VAL A 45 1.85 7.82 6.95
CA VAL A 45 1.55 7.43 5.57
C VAL A 45 2.54 8.06 4.59
N SER A 46 3.15 7.22 3.78
CA SER A 46 4.08 7.61 2.72
C SER A 46 3.88 6.74 1.48
N ALA A 47 4.46 7.16 0.37
CA ALA A 47 4.40 6.42 -0.88
C ALA A 47 5.13 5.08 -0.76
N LEU A 48 6.24 4.98 -0.01
CA LEU A 48 6.98 3.72 0.18
C LEU A 48 6.43 2.86 1.31
N TYR A 49 5.80 3.46 2.32
CA TYR A 49 5.22 2.76 3.45
C TYR A 49 3.98 3.51 3.98
N PRO A 50 2.80 2.87 4.13
CA PRO A 50 2.50 1.46 3.97
C PRO A 50 1.95 1.07 2.58
N THR A 51 1.92 2.02 1.63
CA THR A 51 1.18 1.88 0.36
C THR A 51 1.42 0.58 -0.42
N PRO A 52 2.66 0.22 -0.81
CA PRO A 52 2.92 -1.00 -1.57
C PRO A 52 2.66 -2.27 -0.76
N ILE A 53 2.80 -2.23 0.57
CA ILE A 53 2.52 -3.38 1.45
C ILE A 53 1.03 -3.71 1.41
N ILE A 54 0.18 -2.69 1.47
CA ILE A 54 -1.27 -2.86 1.33
C ILE A 54 -1.61 -3.41 -0.06
N ALA A 55 -0.99 -2.86 -1.11
CA ALA A 55 -1.22 -3.32 -2.48
C ALA A 55 -0.87 -4.81 -2.67
N ILE A 56 0.29 -5.26 -2.17
CA ILE A 56 0.70 -6.66 -2.20
C ILE A 56 -0.28 -7.54 -1.41
N GLY A 57 -0.66 -7.12 -0.20
CA GLY A 57 -1.55 -7.87 0.67
C GLY A 57 -2.94 -8.07 0.05
N VAL A 58 -3.53 -6.99 -0.48
CA VAL A 58 -4.83 -7.06 -1.16
C VAL A 58 -4.72 -7.87 -2.44
N PHE A 59 -3.70 -7.66 -3.27
CA PHE A 59 -3.52 -8.44 -4.49
C PHE A 59 -3.37 -9.94 -4.22
N SER A 60 -2.64 -10.32 -3.17
CA SER A 60 -2.50 -11.71 -2.71
C SER A 60 -3.86 -12.37 -2.44
N PHE A 61 -4.82 -11.61 -1.90
CA PHE A 61 -6.17 -12.11 -1.67
C PHE A 61 -6.88 -12.48 -2.99
N PHE A 62 -6.73 -11.66 -4.04
CA PHE A 62 -7.28 -11.95 -5.36
C PHE A 62 -6.57 -13.14 -6.04
N VAL A 63 -5.28 -13.35 -5.77
CA VAL A 63 -4.54 -14.55 -6.21
C VAL A 63 -5.13 -15.81 -5.57
N VAL A 64 -5.31 -15.82 -4.25
CA VAL A 64 -5.86 -16.96 -3.52
C VAL A 64 -7.30 -17.27 -3.93
N LEU A 65 -8.10 -16.23 -4.19
CA LEU A 65 -9.48 -16.36 -4.70
C LEU A 65 -9.56 -16.80 -6.18
N ASN A 66 -8.42 -17.03 -6.83
CA ASN A 66 -8.35 -17.46 -8.23
C ASN A 66 -8.94 -16.42 -9.22
N TYR A 67 -9.03 -15.16 -8.80
CA TYR A 67 -9.63 -14.08 -9.60
C TYR A 67 -8.74 -13.68 -10.79
N LEU A 68 -7.43 -13.97 -10.72
CA LEU A 68 -6.48 -13.76 -11.82
C LEU A 68 -6.66 -14.69 -13.01
N PHE A 69 -7.38 -15.80 -12.85
CA PHE A 69 -7.71 -16.66 -13.99
C PHE A 69 -8.96 -16.18 -14.73
N ALA A 70 -9.86 -15.48 -14.04
CA ALA A 70 -11.07 -14.93 -14.62
C ALA A 70 -10.86 -13.58 -15.32
N TYR A 71 -9.82 -12.83 -14.93
CA TYR A 71 -9.51 -11.50 -15.44
C TYR A 71 -8.02 -11.36 -15.76
N ASN A 72 -7.65 -10.38 -16.59
CA ASN A 72 -6.24 -10.10 -16.87
C ASN A 72 -5.51 -9.67 -15.58
N GLY A 73 -4.58 -10.51 -15.09
CA GLY A 73 -3.83 -10.30 -13.86
C GLY A 73 -3.14 -8.93 -13.76
N MET A 74 -2.61 -8.45 -14.89
CA MET A 74 -1.98 -7.14 -15.02
C MET A 74 -2.97 -6.00 -14.73
N LEU A 75 -4.19 -6.08 -15.26
CA LEU A 75 -5.24 -5.08 -15.03
C LEU A 75 -5.70 -5.11 -13.57
N VAL A 76 -5.86 -6.31 -12.99
CA VAL A 76 -6.20 -6.46 -11.57
C VAL A 76 -5.12 -5.82 -10.70
N ALA A 77 -3.84 -6.13 -10.96
CA ALA A 77 -2.71 -5.56 -10.23
C ALA A 77 -2.70 -4.02 -10.29
N LEU A 78 -2.93 -3.45 -11.46
CA LEU A 78 -2.98 -2.00 -11.65
C LEU A 78 -4.13 -1.37 -10.86
N ILE A 79 -5.34 -1.93 -10.94
CA ILE A 79 -6.51 -1.44 -10.21
C ILE A 79 -6.26 -1.52 -8.70
N ILE A 80 -5.74 -2.64 -8.20
CA ILE A 80 -5.41 -2.81 -6.78
C ILE A 80 -4.35 -1.81 -6.34
N GLY A 81 -3.32 -1.54 -7.14
CA GLY A 81 -2.32 -0.53 -6.83
C GLY A 81 -2.93 0.87 -6.70
N VAL A 82 -3.77 1.28 -7.65
CA VAL A 82 -4.49 2.57 -7.61
C VAL A 82 -5.39 2.66 -6.37
N CYS A 83 -6.22 1.64 -6.14
CA CYS A 83 -7.14 1.60 -5.00
C CYS A 83 -6.40 1.64 -3.66
N SER A 84 -5.25 0.96 -3.55
CA SER A 84 -4.43 0.95 -2.34
C SER A 84 -3.84 2.32 -2.04
N ALA A 85 -3.36 3.06 -3.05
CA ALA A 85 -2.88 4.41 -2.88
C ALA A 85 -3.99 5.40 -2.44
N LEU A 86 -5.19 5.27 -3.03
CA LEU A 86 -6.36 6.03 -2.61
C LEU A 86 -6.77 5.71 -1.17
N PHE A 87 -6.79 4.43 -0.81
CA PHE A 87 -7.05 3.98 0.55
C PHE A 87 -6.05 4.61 1.54
N VAL A 88 -4.75 4.54 1.22
CA VAL A 88 -3.69 5.10 2.08
C VAL A 88 -3.88 6.60 2.28
N LYS A 89 -4.19 7.33 1.20
CA LYS A 89 -4.35 8.79 1.26
C LYS A 89 -5.55 9.23 2.07
N TYR A 90 -6.70 8.57 1.89
CA TYR A 90 -7.99 9.10 2.35
C TYR A 90 -8.61 8.32 3.51
N LEU A 91 -8.45 6.99 3.54
CA LEU A 91 -9.13 6.12 4.51
C LEU A 91 -8.20 5.59 5.60
N PHE A 92 -6.89 5.63 5.41
CA PHE A 92 -5.95 5.00 6.35
C PHE A 92 -6.12 5.47 7.78
N PHE A 93 -6.14 6.79 8.01
CA PHE A 93 -6.29 7.34 9.37
C PHE A 93 -7.72 7.30 9.90
N TYR A 94 -8.69 7.02 9.03
CA TYR A 94 -10.07 6.75 9.46
C TYR A 94 -10.19 5.33 10.05
N VAL A 95 -9.51 4.36 9.44
CA VAL A 95 -9.47 2.96 9.92
C VAL A 95 -8.47 2.77 11.05
N PHE A 96 -7.28 3.37 10.92
CA PHE A 96 -6.19 3.30 11.89
C PHE A 96 -5.96 4.69 12.48
N PRO A 97 -6.63 5.04 13.59
CA PRO A 97 -6.52 6.38 14.17
C PRO A 97 -5.06 6.71 14.47
N LYS A 98 -4.71 7.98 14.25
CA LYS A 98 -3.37 8.47 14.57
C LYS A 98 -3.09 8.24 16.06
N PRO A 99 -1.85 7.90 16.43
CA PRO A 99 -1.48 7.92 17.84
C PRO A 99 -1.75 9.32 18.40
N PRO A 100 -2.12 9.44 19.69
CA PRO A 100 -2.23 10.74 20.33
C PRO A 100 -0.93 11.50 20.10
N ALA A 101 -1.03 12.70 19.55
CA ALA A 101 0.13 13.55 19.31
C ALA A 101 0.86 13.73 20.65
N GLU A 102 2.19 13.68 20.61
CA GLU A 102 3.01 14.19 21.72
C GLU A 102 2.80 15.71 21.80
N GLU A 103 1.69 16.14 22.40
CA GLU A 103 1.51 17.50 22.93
C GLU A 103 2.50 17.77 24.09
N SER A 104 3.32 16.79 24.48
CA SER A 104 4.22 16.85 25.63
C SER A 104 5.62 17.40 25.36
N GLU A 105 6.10 17.50 24.11
CA GLU A 105 7.48 18.02 23.88
C GLU A 105 7.55 19.55 23.87
N GLU A 106 6.49 20.26 23.44
CA GLU A 106 6.49 21.74 23.47
C GLU A 106 6.17 22.32 24.85
N VAL A 107 5.50 21.56 25.73
CA VAL A 107 5.18 22.04 27.09
C VAL A 107 6.37 21.85 28.04
N LEU A 108 7.17 20.79 27.88
CA LEU A 108 8.32 20.51 28.76
C LEU A 108 9.58 21.34 28.48
N LEU A 109 9.65 22.03 27.34
CA LEU A 109 10.73 22.96 27.01
C LEU A 109 10.43 24.41 27.43
N ASN A 110 9.20 24.68 27.88
CA ASN A 110 8.70 26.00 28.26
C ASN A 110 8.26 26.10 29.74
N GLU A 111 8.46 25.04 30.54
CA GLU A 111 8.38 25.04 32.02
C GLU A 111 9.78 24.94 32.64
#